data_AF-C0M667-F1
#
_entry.id   AF-C0M667-F1
#
_cell.length_a   1.000
_cell.length_b   1.000
_cell.length_c   1.000
_cell.angle_alpha   90.00
_cell.angle_beta   90.00
_cell.angle_gamma   90.00
#
_symmetry.space_group_name_H-M   'P 1'
#
loop_
_entity.id
_entity.type
_entity.pdbx_description
1 polymer ?
#
loop_
_entity_poly.entity_id
_entity_poly.type
_entity_poly.pdbx_seq_one_letter_code
_entity_poly.pdbx_strand_id
1 'polypeptide(L)'
;MAKIVVELGGIKRKVSPQALAKGKLVMNNQVMITMNPYVPYRDGSLRGSSRADSIGVTWSGPHARPQFYGGAYNKYKSFKFKKYTTPGTGKRWDKRALANATIVKDWEQSLLRGMGFR
;
A
#
# COMPACT_ATOMS: atom_id res chain seq x y z
N MET A 1 -43.83 -5.04 -29.08
CA MET A 1 -42.97 -4.25 -28.17
C MET A 1 -41.52 -4.55 -28.51
N ALA A 2 -40.68 -3.53 -28.73
CA ALA A 2 -39.24 -3.71 -28.93
C ALA A 2 -38.50 -3.54 -27.59
N LYS A 3 -37.59 -4.47 -27.26
CA LYS A 3 -36.76 -4.44 -26.06
C LYS A 3 -35.30 -4.49 -26.47
N ILE A 4 -34.52 -3.51 -26.04
CA ILE A 4 -33.06 -3.51 -26.20
C ILE A 4 -32.45 -4.10 -24.93
N VAL A 5 -31.62 -5.13 -25.09
CA VAL A 5 -30.84 -5.74 -23.99
C VAL A 5 -29.38 -5.38 -24.22
N VAL A 6 -28.76 -4.73 -23.24
CA VAL A 6 -27.34 -4.42 -23.25
C VAL A 6 -26.60 -5.54 -22.51
N GLU A 7 -25.67 -6.20 -23.19
CA GLU A 7 -24.85 -7.28 -22.63
C GLU A 7 -23.73 -6.73 -21.73
N LEU A 8 -23.85 -6.97 -20.42
CA LEU A 8 -22.89 -6.48 -19.41
C LEU A 8 -21.99 -7.59 -18.82
N GLY A 9 -22.07 -8.82 -19.34
CA GLY A 9 -21.39 -9.99 -18.75
C GLY A 9 -19.87 -9.81 -18.62
N GLY A 10 -19.23 -9.20 -19.63
CA GLY A 10 -17.79 -8.94 -19.62
C GLY A 10 -17.36 -7.99 -18.50
N ILE A 11 -18.11 -6.91 -18.27
CA ILE A 11 -17.84 -5.93 -17.20
C ILE A 11 -18.10 -6.58 -15.84
N LYS A 12 -19.25 -7.25 -15.67
CA LYS A 12 -19.61 -7.95 -14.42
C LYS A 12 -18.53 -8.94 -13.96
N ARG A 13 -17.91 -9.66 -14.91
CA ARG A 13 -16.80 -10.56 -14.61
C ARG A 13 -15.58 -9.83 -14.04
N LYS A 14 -15.20 -8.69 -14.61
CA LYS A 14 -14.04 -7.89 -14.18
C LYS A 14 -14.25 -7.15 -12.86
N VAL A 15 -15.50 -6.84 -12.51
CA VAL A 15 -15.86 -6.23 -11.22
C VAL A 15 -16.36 -7.23 -10.18
N SER A 16 -16.26 -8.53 -10.47
CA SER A 16 -16.63 -9.59 -9.52
C SER A 16 -15.77 -9.53 -8.25
N PRO A 17 -16.25 -10.04 -7.11
CA PRO A 17 -15.47 -10.09 -5.87
C PRO A 17 -14.10 -10.76 -6.03
N GLN A 18 -14.03 -11.81 -6.84
CA GLN A 18 -12.79 -12.55 -7.13
C GLN A 18 -11.81 -11.70 -7.94
N ALA A 19 -12.29 -11.03 -9.00
CA ALA A 19 -11.47 -10.13 -9.80
C ALA A 19 -10.98 -8.93 -8.98
N LEU A 20 -11.85 -8.38 -8.11
CA LEU A 20 -11.47 -7.30 -7.20
C LEU A 20 -10.42 -7.75 -6.18
N ALA A 21 -10.55 -8.94 -5.59
CA ALA A 21 -9.56 -9.48 -4.65
C ALA A 21 -8.19 -9.67 -5.31
N LYS A 22 -8.16 -10.18 -6.54
CA LYS A 22 -6.93 -10.30 -7.34
C LYS A 22 -6.35 -8.91 -7.67
N GLY A 23 -7.19 -7.97 -8.07
CA GLY A 23 -6.83 -6.57 -8.29
C GLY A 23 -6.17 -5.94 -7.06
N LYS A 24 -6.79 -6.06 -5.89
CA LYS A 24 -6.24 -5.54 -4.63
C LYS A 24 -4.89 -6.16 -4.29
N LEU A 25 -4.73 -7.48 -4.46
CA LEU A 25 -3.45 -8.14 -4.23
C LEU A 25 -2.34 -7.60 -5.14
N VAL A 26 -2.63 -7.42 -6.44
CA VAL A 26 -1.66 -6.85 -7.39
C VAL A 26 -1.32 -5.41 -7.02
N MET A 27 -2.33 -4.59 -6.73
CA MET A 27 -2.17 -3.21 -6.28
C MET A 27 -1.33 -3.14 -5.00
N ASN A 28 -1.63 -3.94 -3.97
CA ASN A 28 -0.94 -3.91 -2.69
C ASN A 28 0.54 -4.35 -2.81
N ASN A 29 0.84 -5.29 -3.72
CA ASN A 29 2.24 -5.60 -4.05
C ASN A 29 2.97 -4.38 -4.66
N GLN A 30 2.30 -3.65 -5.55
CA GLN A 30 2.86 -2.41 -6.11
C GLN A 30 3.04 -1.32 -5.05
N VAL A 31 2.06 -1.14 -4.16
CA VAL A 31 2.13 -0.22 -3.01
C VAL A 31 3.35 -0.56 -2.14
N MET A 32 3.53 -1.83 -1.80
CA MET A 32 4.67 -2.30 -1.00
C MET A 32 6.01 -1.92 -1.62
N ILE A 33 6.18 -2.15 -2.93
CA ILE A 33 7.43 -1.86 -3.65
C ILE A 33 7.67 -0.35 -3.74
N THR A 34 6.66 0.41 -4.16
CA THR A 34 6.75 1.87 -4.35
C THR A 34 6.91 2.64 -3.04
N MET A 35 6.44 2.09 -1.91
CA MET A 35 6.62 2.71 -0.59
C MET A 35 8.04 2.56 -0.03
N ASN A 36 8.81 1.56 -0.45
CA ASN A 36 10.12 1.25 0.13
C ASN A 36 11.09 2.44 0.24
N PRO A 37 11.20 3.34 -0.76
CA PRO A 37 12.07 4.52 -0.67
C PRO A 37 11.71 5.47 0.48
N TYR A 38 10.46 5.49 0.93
CA TYR A 38 9.97 6.36 2.01
C TYR A 38 10.05 5.71 3.40
N VAL A 39 10.21 4.39 3.46
CA VAL A 39 10.31 3.64 4.71
C VAL A 39 11.70 3.86 5.35
N PRO A 40 11.77 4.22 6.65
CA PRO A 40 13.04 4.37 7.35
C PRO A 40 13.97 3.17 7.19
N TYR A 41 15.26 3.46 6.98
CA TYR A 41 16.29 2.44 6.81
C TYR A 41 17.41 2.64 7.82
N ARG A 42 17.77 1.54 8.49
CA ARG A 42 18.94 1.45 9.36
C ARG A 42 19.81 0.28 8.92
N ASP A 43 19.23 -0.90 8.84
CA ASP A 43 19.86 -2.18 8.50
C ASP A 43 19.03 -2.99 7.48
N GLY A 44 17.93 -2.42 6.99
CA GLY A 44 17.01 -3.08 6.08
C GLY A 44 15.93 -3.95 6.72
N SER A 45 16.02 -4.25 8.03
CA SER A 45 15.05 -5.12 8.72
C SER A 45 13.60 -4.66 8.54
N LEU A 46 13.33 -3.37 8.71
CA LEU A 46 12.00 -2.81 8.56
C LEU A 46 11.49 -2.91 7.11
N ARG A 47 12.34 -2.62 6.11
CA ARG A 47 11.92 -2.70 4.70
C ARG A 47 11.70 -4.16 4.27
N GLY A 48 12.59 -5.06 4.69
CA GLY A 48 12.48 -6.49 4.38
C GLY A 48 11.33 -7.20 5.12
N SER A 49 10.74 -6.58 6.15
CA SER A 49 9.65 -7.18 6.91
C SER A 49 8.26 -6.92 6.31
N SER A 50 8.19 -6.19 5.19
CA SER A 50 6.94 -5.83 4.52
C SER A 50 6.27 -7.02 3.87
N ARG A 51 4.94 -7.14 4.00
CA ARG A 51 4.13 -8.14 3.30
C ARG A 51 2.86 -7.50 2.74
N ALA A 52 2.47 -7.90 1.54
CA ALA A 52 1.24 -7.48 0.89
C ALA A 52 0.27 -8.65 0.71
N ASP A 53 -1.01 -8.41 0.94
CA ASP A 53 -2.10 -9.35 0.69
C ASP A 53 -3.28 -8.63 0.01
N SER A 54 -4.46 -9.24 -0.07
CA SER A 54 -5.65 -8.60 -0.67
C SER A 54 -6.32 -7.56 0.25
N ILE A 55 -5.91 -7.47 1.52
CA ILE A 55 -6.44 -6.55 2.53
C ILE A 55 -5.58 -5.29 2.57
N GLY A 56 -4.25 -5.42 2.52
CA GLY A 56 -3.34 -4.28 2.54
C GLY A 56 -1.86 -4.64 2.52
N VAL A 57 -1.05 -3.71 3.02
CA VAL A 57 0.39 -3.88 3.21
C VAL A 57 0.72 -3.70 4.69
N THR A 58 1.50 -4.63 5.23
CA THR A 58 1.90 -4.65 6.64
C THR A 58 3.41 -4.57 6.76
N TRP A 59 3.89 -3.86 7.78
CA TRP A 59 5.30 -3.87 8.20
C TRP A 59 5.38 -4.46 9.59
N SER A 60 6.22 -5.48 9.75
CA SER A 60 6.31 -6.25 11.00
C SER A 60 7.55 -5.89 11.82
N GLY A 61 7.51 -6.20 13.12
CA GLY A 61 8.60 -5.98 14.06
C GLY A 61 8.33 -4.91 15.13
N PRO A 62 9.05 -4.95 16.27
CA PRO A 62 8.80 -4.07 17.41
C PRO A 62 9.00 -2.59 17.10
N HIS A 63 9.77 -2.28 16.06
CA HIS A 63 10.07 -0.91 15.64
C HIS A 63 9.12 -0.38 14.56
N ALA A 64 8.34 -1.23 13.87
CA ALA A 64 7.51 -0.80 12.74
C ALA A 64 6.49 0.27 13.15
N ARG A 65 5.70 -0.01 14.20
CA ARG A 65 4.71 0.94 14.72
C ARG A 65 5.37 2.21 15.26
N PRO A 66 6.37 2.15 16.16
CA PRO A 66 7.06 3.36 16.61
C PRO A 66 7.59 4.22 15.46
N GLN A 67 8.22 3.61 14.46
CA GLN A 67 8.77 4.33 13.30
C GLN A 67 7.66 4.98 12.47
N PHE A 68 6.56 4.27 12.23
CA PHE A 68 5.42 4.80 11.49
C PHE A 68 4.79 6.03 12.15
N TYR A 69 4.68 6.05 13.48
CA TYR A 69 4.15 7.20 14.22
C TYR A 69 5.20 8.24 14.65
N GLY A 70 6.49 7.93 14.47
CA GLY A 70 7.59 8.82 14.88
C GLY A 70 7.91 8.81 16.37
N GLY A 71 7.52 7.76 17.08
CA GLY A 71 7.74 7.59 18.51
C GLY A 71 6.83 6.52 19.11
N ALA A 72 7.00 6.25 20.40
CA ALA A 72 6.09 5.41 21.17
C ALA A 72 5.89 6.00 22.56
N TYR A 73 4.75 5.69 23.15
CA TYR A 73 4.36 6.10 24.48
C TYR A 73 3.61 4.97 25.17
N ASN A 74 3.98 4.67 26.40
CA ASN A 74 3.24 3.84 27.34
C ASN A 74 3.51 4.34 28.79
N LYS A 75 2.95 3.66 29.80
CA LYS A 75 3.12 4.01 31.23
C LYS A 75 4.59 4.10 31.68
N TYR A 76 5.50 3.38 31.04
CA TYR A 76 6.90 3.23 31.47
C TYR A 76 7.92 3.93 30.55
N LYS A 77 7.56 4.25 29.31
CA LYS A 77 8.47 4.75 28.29
C LYS A 77 7.76 5.65 27.30
N SER A 78 8.31 6.84 27.10
CA SER A 78 7.89 7.80 26.09
C SER A 78 9.11 8.28 25.31
N PHE A 79 9.08 8.21 23.98
CA PHE A 79 10.14 8.75 23.14
C PHE A 79 9.60 9.20 21.78
N LYS A 80 10.32 10.14 21.17
CA LYS A 80 10.08 10.62 19.80
C LYS A 80 11.37 10.50 18.99
N PHE A 81 11.26 10.10 17.72
CA PHE A 81 12.38 10.12 16.80
C PHE A 81 12.63 11.56 16.35
N LYS A 82 13.82 12.09 16.65
CA LYS A 82 14.22 13.47 16.29
C LYS A 82 14.87 13.55 14.91
N LYS A 83 15.58 12.50 14.49
CA LYS A 83 16.31 12.43 13.22
C LYS A 83 16.15 11.03 12.63
N TYR A 84 16.01 10.96 11.31
CA TYR A 84 16.05 9.72 10.53
C TYR A 84 17.37 9.67 9.77
N THR A 85 17.98 8.51 9.72
CA THR A 85 19.30 8.27 9.11
C THR A 85 19.27 8.36 7.59
N THR A 86 18.12 8.13 6.96
CA THR A 86 17.97 8.13 5.50
C THR A 86 17.14 9.34 5.05
N PRO A 87 17.69 10.24 4.22
CA PRO A 87 16.96 11.37 3.63
C PRO A 87 15.69 10.90 2.90
N GLY A 88 14.64 11.71 2.92
CA GLY A 88 13.36 11.38 2.27
C GLY A 88 12.49 10.37 3.01
N THR A 89 13.02 9.68 4.04
CA THR A 89 12.26 8.74 4.89
C THR A 89 11.70 9.41 6.14
N GLY A 90 10.76 8.74 6.82
CA GLY A 90 10.35 9.14 8.15
C GLY A 90 9.00 8.57 8.57
N LYS A 91 8.43 9.13 9.64
CA LYS A 91 7.07 8.82 10.07
C LYS A 91 6.07 9.07 8.95
N ARG A 92 4.97 8.30 8.98
CA ARG A 92 3.85 8.43 8.04
C ARG A 92 4.32 8.40 6.57
N TRP A 93 5.13 7.39 6.24
CA TRP A 93 5.56 7.14 4.86
C TRP A 93 4.37 6.89 3.91
N ASP A 94 3.22 6.47 4.44
CA ASP A 94 1.93 6.41 3.74
C ASP A 94 1.59 7.74 3.08
N LYS A 95 1.68 8.84 3.84
CA LYS A 95 1.34 10.17 3.36
C LYS A 95 2.30 10.66 2.27
N ARG A 96 3.57 10.27 2.34
CA ARG A 96 4.57 10.66 1.35
C ARG A 96 4.30 10.02 -0.01
N ALA A 97 4.00 8.72 0.00
CA ALA A 97 3.63 8.01 -1.22
C ALA A 97 2.30 8.53 -1.80
N LEU A 98 1.29 8.74 -0.96
CA LEU A 98 -0.02 9.27 -1.36
C LEU A 98 0.05 10.71 -1.92
N ALA A 99 1.04 11.51 -1.52
CA ALA A 99 1.24 12.85 -2.05
C ALA A 99 1.82 12.86 -3.47
N ASN A 100 2.28 11.72 -3.99
CA ASN A 100 2.82 11.60 -5.34
C ASN A 100 1.73 11.04 -6.28
N ALA A 101 1.13 11.92 -7.09
CA ALA A 101 0.05 11.56 -8.00
C ALA A 101 0.45 10.47 -9.02
N THR A 102 1.70 10.46 -9.47
CA THR A 102 2.20 9.43 -10.40
C THR A 102 2.21 8.05 -9.75
N ILE A 103 2.65 7.97 -8.49
CA ILE A 103 2.65 6.72 -7.71
C ILE A 103 1.21 6.21 -7.50
N VAL A 104 0.30 7.11 -7.13
CA VAL A 104 -1.11 6.76 -6.92
C VAL A 104 -1.75 6.25 -8.22
N LYS A 105 -1.49 6.93 -9.35
CA LYS A 105 -1.96 6.48 -10.67
C LYS A 105 -1.43 5.09 -11.03
N ASP A 106 -0.17 4.78 -10.73
CA ASP A 106 0.39 3.45 -10.96
C ASP A 106 -0.30 2.37 -10.12
N TRP A 107 -0.74 2.69 -8.91
CA TRP A 107 -1.52 1.78 -8.07
C TRP A 107 -2.90 1.50 -8.67
N GLU A 108 -3.60 2.53 -9.13
CA GLU A 108 -4.89 2.39 -9.83
C GLU A 108 -4.74 1.53 -11.09
N GLN A 109 -3.70 1.76 -11.88
CA GLN A 109 -3.42 0.95 -13.07
C GLN A 109 -3.13 -0.51 -12.71
N SER A 110 -2.40 -0.74 -11.62
CA SER A 110 -2.10 -2.08 -11.12
C SER A 110 -3.36 -2.82 -10.65
N LEU A 111 -4.28 -2.12 -9.98
CA LEU A 111 -5.60 -2.62 -9.60
C LEU A 111 -6.41 -3.03 -10.84
N LEU A 112 -6.53 -2.13 -11.82
CA LEU A 112 -7.27 -2.37 -13.06
C LEU A 112 -6.70 -3.55 -13.85
N ARG A 113 -5.37 -3.64 -13.97
CA ARG A 113 -4.68 -4.79 -14.60
C ARG A 113 -4.98 -6.10 -13.87
N GLY A 114 -4.93 -6.10 -12.54
CA GLY A 114 -5.24 -7.28 -11.74
C GLY A 114 -6.70 -7.74 -11.85
N MET A 115 -7.63 -6.80 -12.06
CA MET A 115 -9.04 -7.06 -12.36
C MET A 115 -9.29 -7.53 -13.81
N GLY A 116 -8.28 -7.44 -14.69
CA GLY A 116 -8.35 -7.86 -16.09
C GLY A 116 -8.80 -6.77 -17.06
N PHE A 117 -8.71 -5.49 -16.67
CA PHE A 117 -8.77 -4.38 -17.61
C PHE A 117 -7.43 -4.28 -18.35
N ARG A 118 -7.50 -4.00 -19.65
CA ARG A 118 -6.37 -3.83 -20.56
C ARG A 118 -6.53 -2.51 -21.27
#